data_AF-A0A7S9LTE8-F1
#
_entry.id   AF-A0A7S9LTE8-F1
#
_cell.length_a   1.000
_cell.length_b   1.000
_cell.length_c   1.000
_cell.angle_alpha   90.00
_cell.angle_beta   90.00
_cell.angle_gamma   90.00
#
_symmetry.space_group_name_H-M   'P 1'
#
loop_
_entity.id
_entity.type
_entity.pdbx_description
1 polymer ?
#
loop_
_entity_poly.entity_id
_entity_poly.type
_entity_poly.pdbx_seq_one_letter_code
_entity_poly.pdbx_strand_id
1 'polypeptide(L)'
;MLLRLTVAILSFALFVWFSPQIYYAYYRLIIPGLPPQWVIGWYPEAGAVVTLLSFTGSTTLSAHAKGVLGWCLVATVLIARRRPRR
;
A
#
# COMPACT_ATOMS: atom_id res chain seq x y z
N MET A 1 20.29 2.75 5.28
CA MET A 1 19.60 3.00 4.00
C MET A 1 18.67 1.83 3.67
N LEU A 2 19.23 0.64 3.47
CA LEU A 2 18.50 -0.61 3.18
C LEU A 2 17.33 -0.86 4.14
N LEU A 3 17.56 -0.85 5.46
CA LEU A 3 16.48 -1.07 6.44
C LEU A 3 15.29 -0.11 6.25
N ARG A 4 15.53 1.18 6.05
CA ARG A 4 14.44 2.18 5.86
C ARG A 4 13.68 1.94 4.57
N LEU A 5 14.39 1.58 3.50
CA LEU A 5 13.78 1.22 2.22
C LEU A 5 12.93 -0.05 2.34
N THR A 6 13.45 -1.08 3.01
CA THR A 6 12.70 -2.31 3.30
C THR A 6 11.44 -2.01 4.10
N VAL A 7 11.54 -1.20 5.16
CA VAL A 7 10.38 -0.79 5.95
C VAL A 7 9.36 -0.02 5.11
N ALA A 8 9.80 0.88 4.22
CA ALA A 8 8.91 1.62 3.33
C ALA A 8 8.16 0.70 2.35
N ILE A 9 8.87 -0.25 1.72
CA ILE A 9 8.28 -1.22 0.80
C ILE A 9 7.32 -2.16 1.53
N LEU A 10 7.70 -2.67 2.70
CA LEU A 10 6.82 -3.54 3.51
C LEU A 10 5.59 -2.78 4.00
N SER A 11 5.74 -1.52 4.42
CA SER A 11 4.60 -0.69 4.83
C SER A 11 3.64 -0.45 3.68
N PHE A 12 4.17 -0.19 2.47
CA PHE A 12 3.37 -0.06 1.26
C PHE A 12 2.63 -1.36 0.92
N ALA A 13 3.33 -2.49 0.93
CA ALA A 13 2.73 -3.79 0.60
C ALA A 13 1.67 -4.21 1.64
N LEU A 14 1.92 -4.01 2.94
CA LEU A 14 0.93 -4.22 4.00
C LEU A 14 -0.29 -3.32 3.82
N PHE A 15 -0.09 -2.04 3.48
CA PHE A 15 -1.18 -1.12 3.20
C PHE A 15 -2.06 -1.63 2.05
N VAL A 16 -1.44 -2.01 0.92
CA VAL A 16 -2.18 -2.51 -0.25
C VAL A 16 -2.93 -3.81 0.08
N TRP A 17 -2.28 -4.74 0.79
CA TRP A 17 -2.85 -6.02 1.17
C TRP A 17 -4.02 -5.88 2.15
N PHE A 18 -3.90 -4.99 3.14
CA PHE A 18 -4.91 -4.84 4.19
C PHE A 18 -6.05 -3.89 3.82
N SER A 19 -5.84 -3.02 2.83
CA SER A 19 -6.86 -2.07 2.34
C SER A 19 -8.23 -2.69 2.04
N PRO A 20 -8.36 -3.85 1.37
CA PRO A 20 -9.65 -4.49 1.12
C PRO A 20 -10.44 -4.76 2.40
N GLN A 21 -9.77 -5.18 3.49
CA GLN A 21 -10.43 -5.40 4.77
C GLN A 21 -10.95 -4.10 5.38
N ILE A 22 -10.17 -3.01 5.29
CA ILE A 22 -10.56 -1.69 5.77
C ILE A 22 -11.77 -1.16 4.99
N TYR A 23 -11.74 -1.26 3.65
CA TYR A 23 -12.88 -0.86 2.82
C TYR A 23 -14.13 -1.70 3.12
N TYR A 24 -13.97 -3.00 3.35
CA TYR A 24 -15.09 -3.86 3.72
C TYR A 24 -15.67 -3.48 5.08
N ALA A 25 -14.82 -3.20 6.07
CA ALA A 25 -15.26 -2.71 7.36
C ALA A 25 -16.01 -1.38 7.25
N TYR A 26 -15.53 -0.46 6.41
CA TYR A 26 -16.25 0.79 6.10
C TYR A 26 -17.62 0.51 5.46
N TYR A 27 -17.70 -0.39 4.47
CA TYR A 27 -18.96 -0.74 3.83
C TYR A 27 -19.97 -1.37 4.77
N ARG A 28 -19.53 -2.13 5.77
CA ARG A 28 -20.42 -2.66 6.82
C ARG A 28 -21.06 -1.59 7.69
N LEU A 29 -20.47 -0.40 7.79
CA LEU A 29 -21.05 0.71 8.54
C LEU A 29 -22.18 1.40 7.75
N ILE A 30 -22.11 1.38 6.42
CA ILE A 30 -23.05 2.12 5.56
C ILE A 30 -24.09 1.23 4.88
N ILE A 31 -23.80 -0.06 4.65
CA ILE A 31 -24.74 -1.00 4.05
C ILE A 31 -25.20 -1.99 5.13
N PRO A 32 -26.45 -1.88 5.62
CA PRO A 32 -26.97 -2.79 6.62
C PRO A 32 -27.06 -4.22 6.08
N GLY A 33 -26.80 -5.19 6.94
CA GLY A 33 -26.90 -6.62 6.60
C GLY A 33 -25.65 -7.23 5.95
N LEU A 34 -24.54 -6.49 5.78
CA LEU A 34 -23.28 -7.11 5.34
C LEU A 34 -22.71 -8.02 6.45
N PRO A 35 -22.40 -9.29 6.12
CA PRO A 35 -21.89 -10.24 7.10
C PRO A 35 -20.48 -9.84 7.58
N PRO A 36 -20.12 -10.16 8.83
CA PRO A 36 -18.73 -10.08 9.26
C PRO A 36 -17.93 -11.19 8.59
N GLN A 37 -17.04 -10.82 7.67
CA GLN A 37 -16.14 -11.77 7.00
C GLN A 37 -14.77 -11.14 6.72
N TRP A 38 -13.79 -12.03 6.58
CA TRP A 38 -12.46 -11.69 6.11
C TRP A 38 -12.44 -11.73 4.58
N VAL A 39 -12.14 -10.59 3.96
CA VAL A 39 -12.08 -10.46 2.49
C VAL A 39 -10.65 -10.37 1.96
N ILE A 40 -9.67 -10.37 2.86
CA ILE A 40 -8.25 -10.42 2.49
C ILE A 40 -7.84 -11.86 2.24
N GLY A 41 -7.13 -12.06 1.13
CA GLY A 41 -6.50 -13.34 0.79
C GLY A 41 -5.04 -13.38 1.25
N TRP A 42 -4.27 -14.24 0.58
CA TRP A 42 -2.83 -14.35 0.79
C TRP A 42 -2.11 -13.02 0.56
N TYR A 43 -0.97 -12.87 1.25
CA TYR A 43 -0.10 -11.72 1.08
C TYR A 43 0.34 -11.61 -0.38
N PRO A 44 0.36 -10.40 -0.98
CA PRO A 44 0.69 -10.23 -2.38
C PRO A 44 2.10 -10.71 -2.69
N GLU A 45 2.24 -11.40 -3.82
CA GLU A 45 3.54 -11.75 -4.37
C GLU A 45 4.35 -10.48 -4.67
N ALA A 46 5.68 -10.59 -4.60
CA ALA A 46 6.57 -9.47 -4.88
C ALA A 46 6.30 -8.83 -6.26
N GLY A 47 5.93 -9.64 -7.26
CA GLY A 47 5.55 -9.17 -8.59
C GLY A 47 4.39 -8.18 -8.58
N ALA A 48 3.36 -8.41 -7.76
CA ALA A 48 2.20 -7.52 -7.68
C ALA A 48 2.56 -6.13 -7.12
N VAL A 49 3.51 -6.08 -6.16
CA VAL A 49 4.02 -4.82 -5.62
C VAL A 49 4.85 -4.08 -6.68
N VAL A 50 5.68 -4.80 -7.43
CA VAL A 50 6.47 -4.23 -8.53
C VAL A 50 5.54 -3.65 -9.59
N THR A 51 4.52 -4.39 -10.04
CA THR A 51 3.53 -3.93 -11.02
C THR A 51 2.85 -2.61 -10.63
N LEU A 52 2.56 -2.42 -9.34
CA LEU A 52 2.00 -1.16 -8.83
C LEU A 52 3.04 -0.02 -8.84
N LEU A 53 4.28 -0.30 -8.43
CA LEU A 53 5.36 0.69 -8.40
C LEU A 53 5.85 1.08 -9.81
N SER A 54 5.73 0.17 -10.79
CA SER A 54 6.07 0.40 -12.19
C SER A 54 4.90 0.95 -13.02
N PHE A 55 3.71 1.11 -12.43
CA PHE A 55 2.50 1.57 -13.12
C PHE A 55 2.10 0.69 -14.32
N THR A 56 2.46 -0.59 -14.31
CA THR A 56 2.15 -1.53 -15.40
C THR A 56 0.92 -2.40 -15.13
N GLY A 57 0.23 -2.14 -14.01
CA GLY A 57 -0.97 -2.86 -13.59
C GLY A 57 -2.26 -2.34 -14.23
N SER A 58 -3.36 -2.45 -13.48
CA SER A 58 -4.67 -1.99 -13.95
C SER A 58 -4.68 -0.48 -14.24
N THR A 59 -5.43 -0.07 -15.26
CA THR A 59 -5.55 1.33 -15.70
C THR A 59 -6.49 2.17 -14.82
N THR A 60 -6.69 1.76 -13.57
CA THR A 60 -7.60 2.45 -12.64
C THR A 60 -6.90 3.59 -11.91
N LEU A 61 -7.65 4.63 -11.54
CA LEU A 61 -7.13 5.73 -10.73
C LEU A 61 -6.56 5.24 -9.39
N SER A 62 -7.23 4.28 -8.75
CA SER A 62 -6.77 3.68 -7.49
C SER A 62 -5.41 2.99 -7.64
N ALA A 63 -5.18 2.27 -8.75
CA ALA A 63 -3.89 1.60 -9.00
C ALA A 63 -2.75 2.62 -9.16
N HIS A 64 -2.97 3.69 -9.93
CA HIS A 64 -1.99 4.76 -10.08
C HIS A 64 -1.74 5.51 -8.77
N ALA A 65 -2.79 5.82 -8.00
CA ALA A 65 -2.66 6.46 -6.69
C ALA A 65 -1.84 5.62 -5.71
N LYS A 66 -2.01 4.29 -5.72
CA LYS A 66 -1.16 3.36 -4.95
C LYS A 66 0.29 3.42 -5.40
N GLY A 67 0.57 3.42 -6.71
CA GLY A 67 1.93 3.59 -7.23
C GLY A 67 2.58 4.88 -6.75
N VAL A 68 1.85 6.01 -6.84
CA VAL A 68 2.31 7.31 -6.32
C VAL A 68 2.58 7.26 -4.82
N LEU A 69 1.68 6.68 -4.02
CA LEU A 69 1.88 6.50 -2.57
C LEU A 69 3.15 5.69 -2.27
N GLY A 70 3.38 4.60 -3.00
CA GLY A 70 4.60 3.80 -2.87
C GLY A 70 5.86 4.64 -3.11
N TRP A 71 5.88 5.44 -4.18
CA TRP A 71 6.97 6.37 -4.45
C TRP A 71 7.12 7.48 -3.42
N CYS A 72 6.01 8.01 -2.88
CA CYS A 72 6.06 8.97 -1.77
C CYS A 72 6.74 8.35 -0.54
N LEU A 73 6.41 7.11 -0.18
CA LEU A 73 7.05 6.40 0.92
C LEU A 73 8.56 6.20 0.65
N VAL A 74 8.96 5.81 -0.55
CA VAL A 74 10.37 5.71 -0.93
C VAL A 74 11.07 7.08 -0.84
N ALA A 75 10.43 8.15 -1.29
CA ALA A 75 10.96 9.51 -1.23
C ALA A 75 11.23 9.96 0.22
N THR A 76 10.42 9.55 1.19
CA THR A 76 10.66 9.87 2.61
C THR A 76 12.01 9.34 3.10
N VAL A 77 12.44 8.18 2.61
CA VAL A 77 13.75 7.58 2.95
C VAL A 77 14.88 8.46 2.43
N LEU A 78 14.74 9.01 1.22
CA LEU A 78 15.70 9.91 0.59
C LEU A 78 15.77 11.27 1.31
N ILE A 79 14.61 11.83 1.67
CA ILE A 79 14.53 13.11 2.37
C ILE A 79 15.10 13.00 3.79
N ALA A 80 14.79 11.92 4.51
CA ALA A 80 15.32 11.65 5.84
C ALA A 80 16.84 11.46 5.89
N ARG A 81 17.50 11.25 4.73
CA ARG A 81 18.97 11.26 4.61
C ARG A 81 19.54 12.67 4.53
N ARG A 82 18.80 13.62 3.94
CA ARG A 82 19.28 15.00 3.71
C ARG A 82 19.17 15.90 4.94
N ARG A 83 18.40 15.52 5.96
CA ARG A 83 18.38 16.26 7.24
C ARG A 83 19.70 16.02 7.97
N PRO A 84 20.57 17.05 8.16
CA PRO A 84 21.66 16.93 9.10
C PRO A 84 21.06 16.64 10.48
N ARG A 85 21.59 15.63 11.19
CA ARG A 85 21.29 15.44 12.60
C ARG A 85 21.72 16.73 13.30
N ARG A 86 20.74 17.58 13.65
CA ARG A 86 20.94 18.67 14.61
C ARG A 86 21.15 18.06 15.99
#